data_AF-A0A7H8KJA7-F1
#
_entry.id   AF-A0A7H8KJA7-F1
#
_cell.length_a   1.000
_cell.length_b   1.000
_cell.length_c   1.000
_cell.angle_alpha   90.00
_cell.angle_beta   90.00
_cell.angle_gamma   90.00
#
_symmetry.space_group_name_H-M   'P 1'
#
loop_
_entity.id
_entity.type
_entity.pdbx_description
1 polymer ?
#
loop_
_entity_poly.entity_id
_entity_poly.type
_entity_poly.pdbx_seq_one_letter_code
_entity_poly.pdbx_strand_id
1 'polypeptide(L)'
;MPVPRLRRPLSAVLVTGPSMAPTLRHGDAVLVRPGGRATRPGDVVVAVFRSRPELLVVKRAVRPVDGGWWLYGDNELVTDDSRAYGVADVLGRVVFRYWPRPGRLPPQPL
;
A
#
# COMPACT_ATOMS: atom_id res chain seq x y z
N MET A 1 -9.11 19.85 -5.54
CA MET A 1 -9.87 18.71 -4.97
C MET A 1 -9.06 18.09 -3.84
N PRO A 2 -9.67 17.65 -2.73
CA PRO A 2 -8.93 17.19 -1.56
C PRO A 2 -8.18 15.88 -1.85
N VAL A 3 -6.87 15.89 -1.64
CA VAL A 3 -6.02 14.68 -1.68
C VAL A 3 -6.48 13.73 -0.56
N PRO A 4 -6.64 12.43 -0.82
CA PRO A 4 -6.97 11.47 0.21
C PRO A 4 -5.97 11.56 1.37
N ARG A 5 -6.45 11.75 2.60
CA ARG A 5 -5.61 11.75 3.81
C ARG A 5 -6.19 10.79 4.83
N LEU A 6 -5.31 9.98 5.41
CA LEU A 6 -5.66 9.13 6.55
C LEU A 6 -5.72 10.02 7.80
N ARG A 7 -6.93 10.29 8.30
CA ARG A 7 -7.20 11.29 9.36
C ARG A 7 -7.00 10.77 10.79
N ARG A 8 -6.89 9.45 10.98
CA ARG A 8 -6.81 8.80 12.29
C ARG A 8 -5.43 8.14 12.50
N PRO A 9 -4.96 7.99 13.75
CA PRO A 9 -3.68 7.33 14.05
C PRO A 9 -3.64 5.87 13.56
N LEU A 10 -4.82 5.26 13.41
CA LEU A 10 -5.05 4.02 12.69
C LEU A 10 -6.31 4.19 11.84
N SER A 11 -6.22 3.84 10.56
CA SER A 11 -7.32 3.89 9.60
C SER A 11 -7.59 2.49 9.05
N ALA A 12 -8.85 2.09 9.01
CA ALA A 12 -9.26 0.85 8.36
C ALA A 12 -9.37 1.08 6.84
N VAL A 13 -8.80 0.17 6.06
CA VAL A 13 -8.83 0.19 4.60
C VAL A 13 -9.29 -1.18 4.10
N LEU A 14 -10.27 -1.18 3.20
CA LEU A 14 -10.72 -2.38 2.50
C LEU A 14 -9.87 -2.57 1.24
N VAL A 15 -9.28 -3.76 1.08
CA VAL A 15 -8.50 -4.12 -0.10
C VAL A 15 -9.45 -4.43 -1.25
N THR A 16 -9.26 -3.72 -2.36
CA THR A 16 -10.01 -3.93 -3.60
C THR A 16 -9.07 -4.34 -4.72
N GLY A 17 -9.55 -5.22 -5.61
CA GLY A 17 -8.74 -5.81 -6.68
C GLY A 17 -7.73 -6.87 -6.23
N PRO A 18 -7.05 -7.52 -7.20
CA PRO A 18 -6.18 -8.67 -6.94
C PRO A 18 -4.68 -8.34 -6.87
N SER A 19 -4.29 -7.07 -6.93
CA SER A 19 -2.89 -6.67 -7.14
C SER A 19 -1.93 -7.03 -6.01
N MET A 20 -2.45 -7.25 -4.80
CA MET A 20 -1.66 -7.67 -3.63
C MET A 20 -1.76 -9.17 -3.32
N ALA A 21 -2.42 -9.95 -4.18
CA ALA A 21 -2.49 -11.40 -3.97
C ALA A 21 -1.11 -12.03 -4.19
N PRO A 22 -0.69 -13.02 -3.38
CA PRO A 22 -1.48 -13.72 -2.36
C PRO A 22 -1.43 -13.07 -0.95
N THR A 23 -0.61 -12.04 -0.73
CA THR A 23 -0.43 -11.42 0.60
C THR A 23 -1.72 -10.80 1.14
N LEU A 24 -2.43 -10.04 0.30
CA LEU A 24 -3.75 -9.51 0.57
C LEU A 24 -4.69 -9.85 -0.57
N ARG A 25 -5.90 -10.29 -0.23
CA ARG A 25 -6.94 -10.63 -1.21
C ARG A 25 -7.99 -9.53 -1.26
N HIS A 26 -8.71 -9.47 -2.37
CA HIS A 26 -9.93 -8.67 -2.45
C HIS A 26 -10.86 -9.00 -1.27
N GLY A 27 -11.33 -7.97 -0.57
CA GLY A 27 -12.16 -8.13 0.63
C GLY A 27 -11.39 -8.23 1.95
N ASP A 28 -10.05 -8.35 1.92
CA ASP A 28 -9.25 -8.22 3.14
C ASP A 28 -9.40 -6.82 3.71
N ALA A 29 -9.53 -6.72 5.03
CA ALA A 29 -9.61 -5.45 5.72
C ALA A 29 -8.36 -5.25 6.59
N VAL A 30 -7.69 -4.12 6.38
CA VAL A 30 -6.37 -3.84 6.97
C VAL A 30 -6.37 -2.57 7.79
N LEU A 31 -5.53 -2.54 8.83
CA LEU A 31 -5.24 -1.36 9.61
C LEU A 31 -3.98 -0.70 9.07
N VAL A 32 -4.11 0.60 8.83
CA VAL A 32 -3.06 1.45 8.26
C VAL A 32 -2.69 2.49 9.30
N ARG A 33 -1.39 2.62 9.58
CA ARG A 33 -0.85 3.66 10.45
C ARG A 33 -0.21 4.76 9.60
N PRO A 34 -0.74 6.00 9.62
CA PRO A 34 -0.08 7.15 9.02
C PRO A 34 1.09 7.58 9.90
N GLY A 35 2.26 7.83 9.31
CA GLY A 35 3.45 8.29 10.02
C GLY A 35 3.99 7.33 11.10
N GLY A 36 4.79 7.89 12.01
CA GLY A 36 5.48 7.13 13.06
C GLY A 36 6.77 6.50 12.55
N ARG A 37 6.73 5.22 12.17
CA ARG A 37 7.90 4.51 11.64
C ARG A 37 8.07 4.80 10.15
N ALA A 38 9.28 5.19 9.75
CA ALA A 38 9.64 5.35 8.34
C ALA A 38 9.35 4.07 7.53
N THR A 39 8.79 4.26 6.34
CA THR A 39 8.59 3.20 5.35
C THR A 39 9.93 2.57 4.98
N ARG A 40 9.96 1.25 4.86
CA ARG A 40 11.12 0.48 4.45
C ARG A 40 10.78 -0.39 3.24
N PRO A 41 11.81 -0.79 2.47
CA PRO A 41 11.68 -1.85 1.49
C PRO A 41 11.00 -3.09 2.12
N GLY A 42 10.00 -3.65 1.42
CA GLY A 42 9.21 -4.80 1.84
C GLY A 42 7.93 -4.44 2.58
N ASP A 43 7.74 -3.19 3.01
CA ASP A 43 6.52 -2.77 3.69
C ASP A 43 5.33 -2.70 2.73
N VAL A 44 4.16 -3.17 3.17
CA VAL A 44 2.89 -2.92 2.47
C VAL A 44 2.36 -1.55 2.89
N VAL A 45 2.03 -0.72 1.91
CA VAL A 45 1.67 0.69 2.11
C VAL A 45 0.36 1.03 1.42
N VAL A 46 -0.31 2.05 1.96
CA VAL A 46 -1.33 2.82 1.25
C VAL A 46 -0.67 4.07 0.69
N ALA A 47 -0.85 4.30 -0.60
CA ALA A 47 -0.20 5.39 -1.33
C ALA A 47 -1.12 5.95 -2.42
N VAL A 48 -0.67 7.03 -3.04
CA VAL A 48 -1.23 7.59 -4.28
C VAL A 48 -0.11 7.73 -5.30
N PHE A 49 -0.35 7.34 -6.54
CA PHE A 49 0.62 7.59 -7.62
C PHE A 49 0.58 9.06 -7.99
N ARG A 50 1.74 9.68 -8.26
CA ARG A 50 1.78 11.10 -8.65
C ARG A 50 1.06 11.37 -9.98
N SER A 51 1.04 10.37 -10.87
CA SER A 51 0.28 10.43 -12.12
C SER A 51 -1.24 10.21 -11.95
N ARG A 52 -1.69 9.72 -10.79
CA ARG A 52 -3.09 9.45 -10.43
C ARG A 52 -3.35 9.77 -8.95
N PRO A 53 -3.26 11.05 -8.56
CA PRO A 53 -3.32 11.47 -7.15
C PRO A 53 -4.67 11.21 -6.47
N GLU A 54 -5.72 10.97 -7.25
CA GLU A 54 -7.07 10.64 -6.79
C GLU A 54 -7.25 9.17 -6.38
N LEU A 55 -6.36 8.28 -6.80
CA LEU A 55 -6.49 6.84 -6.60
C LEU A 55 -5.65 6.34 -5.42
N LEU A 56 -6.33 5.93 -4.36
CA LEU A 56 -5.71 5.19 -3.26
C LEU A 56 -5.37 3.77 -3.70
N VAL A 57 -4.11 3.38 -3.53
CA VAL A 57 -3.63 2.03 -3.85
C VAL A 57 -2.99 1.38 -2.63
N VAL A 58 -3.13 0.05 -2.54
CA VAL A 58 -2.37 -0.79 -1.61
C VAL A 58 -1.31 -1.51 -2.43
N LYS A 59 -0.03 -1.27 -2.12
CA LYS A 59 1.13 -1.84 -2.84
C LYS A 59 2.27 -2.17 -1.88
N ARG A 60 3.26 -2.92 -2.32
CA ARG A 60 4.51 -3.16 -1.59
C ARG A 60 5.56 -2.13 -1.98
N ALA A 61 6.20 -1.55 -0.97
CA ALA A 61 7.32 -0.63 -1.12
C ALA A 61 8.59 -1.38 -1.51
N VAL A 62 9.20 -0.99 -2.62
CA VAL A 62 10.43 -1.62 -3.13
C VAL A 62 11.65 -0.77 -2.78
N ARG A 63 11.63 0.53 -3.14
CA ARG A 63 12.73 1.45 -2.88
C ARG A 63 12.26 2.92 -2.89
N PRO A 64 12.92 3.82 -2.14
CA PRO A 64 12.67 5.25 -2.26
C PRO A 64 13.17 5.78 -3.61
N VAL A 65 12.41 6.66 -4.25
CA VAL A 65 12.72 7.30 -5.55
C VAL A 65 12.11 8.70 -5.58
N ASP A 66 12.89 9.72 -5.96
CA ASP A 66 12.43 11.11 -6.17
C ASP A 66 11.57 11.68 -5.03
N GLY A 67 11.99 11.42 -3.79
CA GLY A 67 11.27 11.83 -2.58
C GLY A 67 9.97 11.07 -2.29
N GLY A 68 9.61 10.10 -3.13
CA GLY A 68 8.51 9.17 -2.96
C GLY A 68 9.00 7.72 -2.93
N TRP A 69 8.17 6.81 -3.42
CA TRP A 69 8.45 5.38 -3.42
C TRP A 69 8.13 4.73 -4.76
N TRP A 70 8.99 3.79 -5.15
CA TRP A 70 8.69 2.79 -6.15
C TRP A 70 7.98 1.61 -5.48
N LEU A 71 6.78 1.33 -5.95
CA LEU A 71 5.84 0.35 -5.43
C LEU A 71 5.51 -0.72 -6.48
N TYR A 72 5.39 -1.98 -6.03
CA TYR A 72 4.91 -3.12 -6.82
C TYR A 72 3.69 -3.79 -6.19
N GLY A 73 2.85 -4.39 -7.04
CA GLY A 73 1.87 -5.38 -6.58
C GLY A 73 2.55 -6.72 -6.37
N ASP A 74 2.10 -7.48 -5.37
CA ASP A 74 2.59 -8.85 -5.12
C ASP A 74 2.06 -9.85 -6.17
N ASN A 75 1.02 -9.45 -6.91
CA ASN A 75 0.50 -10.21 -8.04
C ASN A 75 1.13 -9.72 -9.35
N GLU A 76 2.12 -10.46 -9.84
CA GLU A 76 2.89 -10.12 -11.04
C GLU A 76 2.04 -10.04 -12.32
N LEU A 77 0.87 -10.69 -12.35
CA LEU A 77 -0.07 -10.65 -13.47
C LEU A 77 -0.81 -9.30 -13.57
N VAL A 78 -0.73 -8.46 -12.54
CA VAL A 78 -1.34 -7.14 -12.51
C VAL A 78 -0.24 -6.08 -12.56
N THR A 79 -0.23 -5.27 -13.62
CA THR A 79 0.79 -4.25 -13.88
C THR A 79 0.35 -2.85 -13.48
N ASP A 80 -0.59 -2.73 -12.54
CA ASP A 80 -1.13 -1.47 -12.03
C ASP A 80 -0.23 -0.85 -10.94
N ASP A 81 1.06 -0.77 -11.23
CA ASP A 81 2.08 -0.35 -10.28
C ASP A 81 3.02 0.73 -10.84
N SER A 82 4.18 0.93 -10.21
CA SER A 82 5.10 2.00 -10.61
C SER A 82 5.66 1.83 -12.02
N ARG A 83 5.61 0.63 -12.61
CA ARG A 83 5.96 0.43 -14.03
C ARG A 83 5.01 1.19 -14.95
N ALA A 84 3.75 1.33 -14.56
CA ALA A 84 2.72 2.03 -15.33
C ALA A 84 2.51 3.49 -14.87
N TYR A 85 2.65 3.77 -13.57
CA TYR A 85 2.26 5.05 -12.97
C TYR A 85 3.41 5.84 -12.33
N GLY A 86 4.63 5.30 -12.35
CA GLY A 86 5.80 5.95 -11.80
C GLY A 86 5.78 6.06 -10.28
N VAL A 87 6.35 7.14 -9.76
CA VAL A 87 6.56 7.36 -8.32
C VAL A 87 5.25 7.59 -7.58
N ALA A 88 5.15 7.01 -6.39
CA ALA A 88 4.03 7.17 -5.48
C ALA A 88 4.41 7.87 -4.18
N ASP A 89 3.46 8.62 -3.62
CA ASP A 89 3.58 9.22 -2.30
C ASP A 89 2.86 8.35 -1.26
N VAL A 90 3.61 7.90 -0.25
CA VAL A 90 3.09 6.99 0.79
C VAL A 90 2.30 7.78 1.82
N LEU A 91 1.05 7.35 2.06
CA LEU A 91 0.15 7.95 3.05
C LEU A 91 0.20 7.24 4.39
N GLY A 92 0.51 5.94 4.38
CA GLY A 92 0.59 5.15 5.61
C GLY A 92 0.96 3.70 5.34
N ARG A 93 1.27 3.00 6.43
CA ARG A 93 1.79 1.63 6.36
C ARG A 93 0.78 0.65 6.89
N VAL A 94 0.57 -0.44 6.18
CA VAL A 94 -0.29 -1.54 6.65
C VAL A 94 0.43 -2.25 7.80
N VAL A 95 -0.20 -2.30 8.96
CA VAL A 95 0.38 -2.88 10.17
C VAL A 95 -0.28 -4.21 10.58
N PHE A 96 -1.51 -4.45 10.12
CA PHE A 96 -2.29 -5.63 10.52
C PHE A 96 -3.42 -5.86 9.52
N ARG A 97 -3.69 -7.12 9.14
CA ARG A 97 -4.97 -7.52 8.55
C ARG A 97 -5.89 -7.88 9.72
N TYR A 98 -7.03 -7.22 9.85
CA TYR A 98 -7.97 -7.48 10.95
C TYR A 98 -9.15 -8.37 10.53
N TRP A 99 -9.38 -8.57 9.23
CA TRP A 99 -10.40 -9.47 8.69
C TRP A 99 -9.99 -9.97 7.29
N PRO A 100 -10.38 -11.18 6.86
CA PRO A 100 -11.07 -12.25 7.61
C PRO A 100 -10.13 -13.12 8.45
N ARG A 101 -8.82 -13.00 8.24
CA ARG A 101 -7.78 -13.75 8.96
C ARG A 101 -6.88 -12.78 9.72
N PRO A 102 -7.23 -12.45 10.97
CA PRO A 102 -6.46 -11.51 11.78
C PRO A 102 -4.99 -11.92 11.87
N GLY A 103 -4.07 -11.00 11.57
CA GLY A 103 -2.65 -11.29 11.63
C GLY A 103 -1.78 -10.20 11.04
N ARG A 104 -0.48 -10.26 11.36
CA ARG A 104 0.52 -9.46 10.65
C ARG A 104 0.70 -10.01 9.25
N LEU A 105 1.06 -9.12 8.33
CA LEU A 105 1.41 -9.53 6.98
C LEU A 105 2.79 -10.23 7.00
N PRO A 106 2.97 -11.29 6.20
CA PRO A 106 4.26 -11.94 6.11
C PRO A 106 5.31 -10.94 5.61
N PRO A 107 6.50 -10.90 6.24
CA PRO A 107 7.62 -10.21 5.64
C PRO A 107 7.95 -10.91 4.33
N GLN A 108 8.03 -10.15 3.23
CA GLN A 108 8.50 -10.68 1.96
C GLN A 108 9.91 -10.14 1.76
N PRO A 109 10.93 -11.00 1.60
CA PRO A 109 12.22 -10.56 1.12
C PRO A 109 12.01 -9.92 -0.26
N LEU A 110 12.57 -8.73 -0.45
CA LEU A 110 12.66 -8.11 -1.77
C LEU A 110 13.82 -8.71 -2.55
#